data_AF-A0A958HDX1-F1
#
_entry.id   AF-A0A958HDX1-F1
#
_cell.length_a   1.000
_cell.length_b   1.000
_cell.length_c   1.000
_cell.angle_alpha   90.00
_cell.angle_beta   90.00
_cell.angle_gamma   90.00
#
_symmetry.space_group_name_H-M   'P 1'
#
loop_
_entity.id
_entity.type
_entity.pdbx_description
1 polymer ?
#
loop_
_entity_poly.entity_id
_entity_poly.type
_entity_poly.pdbx_seq_one_letter_code
_entity_poly.pdbx_strand_id
1 'polypeptide(L)'
;MENKDPYSNPRTPKELLSILARGFAMGSADVVPGVSGGTMAFILGIYETLLDAIASVNAQFVRRLVRFQLSAAFAEFPWRFLLALGTGILLAILTMAHFLSVALEHFPTYVW
;
A
#
# COMPACT_ATOMS: atom_id res chain seq x y z
N MET A 1 -9.07 -22.75 11.67
CA MET A 1 -7.72 -22.81 11.06
C MET A 1 -7.35 -21.36 10.76
N GLU A 2 -6.59 -20.74 11.67
CA GLU A 2 -6.15 -19.34 11.52
C GLU A 2 -5.17 -19.28 10.34
N ASN A 3 -5.69 -19.02 9.14
CA ASN A 3 -4.85 -18.78 7.97
C ASN A 3 -4.24 -17.39 8.16
N LYS A 4 -3.10 -17.36 8.89
CA LYS A 4 -2.34 -16.15 9.13
C LYS A 4 -1.92 -15.61 7.77
N ASP A 5 -2.49 -14.47 7.40
CA ASP A 5 -2.25 -13.82 6.11
C ASP A 5 -0.73 -13.82 5.82
N PRO A 6 -0.28 -14.43 4.70
CA PRO A 6 1.14 -14.57 4.38
C PRO A 6 1.86 -13.21 4.25
N TYR A 7 1.11 -12.10 4.15
CA TYR A 7 1.65 -10.75 3.99
C TYR A 7 1.82 -9.97 5.30
N SER A 8 1.38 -10.51 6.45
CA SER A 8 1.46 -9.83 7.76
C SER A 8 2.90 -9.58 8.23
N ASN A 9 3.86 -10.42 7.82
CA ASN A 9 5.28 -10.21 8.10
C ASN A 9 6.13 -10.68 6.91
N PRO A 10 6.26 -9.86 5.85
CA PRO A 10 6.93 -10.28 4.64
C PRO A 10 8.43 -10.38 4.93
N ARG A 11 8.98 -11.58 4.81
CA ARG A 11 10.40 -11.87 5.05
C ARG A 11 11.16 -12.08 3.77
N THR A 12 10.49 -12.57 2.73
CA THR A 12 11.13 -12.92 1.46
C THR A 12 11.02 -11.83 0.40
N PRO A 13 11.98 -11.71 -0.54
CA PRO A 13 11.87 -10.79 -1.67
C PRO A 13 10.64 -11.05 -2.56
N LYS A 14 10.22 -12.32 -2.66
CA LYS A 14 9.03 -12.71 -3.43
C LYS A 14 7.75 -12.16 -2.81
N GLU A 15 7.62 -12.21 -1.49
CA GLU A 15 6.49 -11.60 -0.76
C GLU A 15 6.49 -10.09 -0.94
N LEU A 16 7.65 -9.44 -0.79
CA LEU A 16 7.77 -7.99 -1.00
C LEU A 16 7.35 -7.58 -2.42
N LEU A 17 7.81 -8.32 -3.43
CA LEU A 17 7.43 -8.07 -4.82
C LEU A 17 5.93 -8.28 -5.05
N SER A 18 5.36 -9.28 -4.39
CA SER A 18 3.92 -9.56 -4.46
C SER A 18 3.10 -8.44 -3.79
N ILE A 19 3.56 -7.90 -2.65
CA ILE A 19 2.94 -6.75 -1.98
C ILE A 19 3.08 -5.48 -2.83
N LEU A 20 4.26 -5.26 -3.43
CA LEU A 20 4.51 -4.17 -4.38
C LEU A 20 3.52 -4.21 -5.55
N ALA A 21 3.34 -5.38 -6.17
CA ALA A 21 2.40 -5.55 -7.28
C ALA A 21 0.95 -5.28 -6.86
N ARG A 22 0.56 -5.70 -5.64
CA ARG A 22 -0.77 -5.38 -5.09
C ARG A 22 -0.93 -3.89 -4.81
N GLY A 23 0.09 -3.25 -4.25
CA GLY A 23 0.12 -1.80 -4.04
C GLY A 23 -0.01 -1.05 -5.35
N PHE A 24 0.65 -1.53 -6.41
CA PHE A 24 0.52 -0.96 -7.74
C PHE A 24 -0.92 -1.10 -8.28
N ALA A 25 -1.53 -2.29 -8.15
CA ALA A 25 -2.91 -2.51 -8.57
C ALA A 25 -3.91 -1.63 -7.79
N MET A 26 -3.70 -1.50 -6.48
CA MET A 26 -4.50 -0.63 -5.60
C MET A 26 -4.35 0.85 -5.98
N GLY A 27 -3.11 1.34 -6.17
CA GLY A 27 -2.87 2.71 -6.59
C GLY A 27 -3.36 3.02 -8.00
N SER A 28 -3.35 2.03 -8.90
CA SER A 28 -3.93 2.18 -10.24
C SER A 28 -5.46 2.31 -10.18
N ALA A 29 -6.11 1.54 -9.30
CA ALA A 29 -7.54 1.65 -9.04
C ALA A 29 -7.91 3.05 -8.52
N ASP A 30 -7.13 3.64 -7.62
CA ASP A 30 -7.41 4.96 -7.06
C ASP A 30 -7.34 6.11 -8.09
N VAL A 31 -6.62 5.93 -9.21
CA VAL A 31 -6.58 6.95 -10.28
C VAL A 31 -7.79 6.82 -11.22
N VAL A 32 -8.45 5.66 -11.28
CA VAL A 32 -9.62 5.45 -12.13
C VAL A 32 -10.89 5.90 -11.39
N PRO A 33 -11.65 6.88 -11.90
CA PRO A 33 -12.87 7.32 -11.24
C PRO A 33 -13.89 6.18 -11.14
N GLY A 34 -14.43 5.96 -9.94
CA GLY A 34 -15.41 4.93 -9.66
C GLY A 34 -14.84 3.58 -9.20
N VAL A 35 -13.51 3.43 -9.09
CA VAL A 35 -12.86 2.24 -8.51
C VAL A 35 -12.33 2.57 -7.11
N SER A 36 -12.57 1.70 -6.13
CA SER A 36 -12.11 1.89 -4.73
C SER A 36 -10.86 1.05 -4.45
N GLY A 37 -9.77 1.68 -4.02
CA GLY A 37 -8.56 0.99 -3.58
C GLY A 37 -8.80 0.03 -2.40
N GLY A 38 -9.73 0.35 -1.50
CA GLY A 38 -10.11 -0.54 -0.40
C GLY A 38 -10.74 -1.85 -0.88
N THR A 39 -11.57 -1.78 -1.94
CA THR A 39 -12.15 -2.97 -2.59
C THR A 39 -11.06 -3.78 -3.29
N MET A 40 -10.06 -3.15 -3.90
CA MET A 40 -8.91 -3.88 -4.45
C MET A 40 -8.08 -4.55 -3.37
N ALA A 41 -7.83 -3.91 -2.24
CA ALA A 41 -7.16 -4.54 -1.11
C ALA A 41 -7.90 -5.80 -0.64
N PHE A 42 -9.24 -5.77 -0.64
CA PHE A 42 -10.09 -6.92 -0.31
C PHE A 42 -9.98 -8.04 -1.34
N ILE A 43 -10.15 -7.72 -2.63
CA ILE A 43 -10.04 -8.70 -3.72
C ILE A 43 -8.65 -9.33 -3.77
N LEU A 44 -7.60 -8.56 -3.50
CA LEU A 44 -6.21 -9.01 -3.52
C LEU A 44 -5.80 -9.77 -2.25
N GLY A 45 -6.71 -9.88 -1.27
CA GLY A 45 -6.53 -10.63 -0.04
C GLY A 45 -5.55 -9.99 0.95
N ILE A 46 -5.34 -8.68 0.87
CA ILE A 46 -4.44 -7.92 1.78
C ILE A 46 -5.19 -6.95 2.69
N TYR A 47 -6.52 -6.94 2.63
CA TYR A 47 -7.36 -5.99 3.37
C TYR A 47 -7.19 -6.11 4.88
N GLU A 48 -7.22 -7.32 5.42
CA GLU A 48 -7.03 -7.56 6.86
C GLU A 48 -5.63 -7.11 7.30
N THR A 49 -4.58 -7.52 6.58
CA THR A 49 -3.22 -7.07 6.87
C THR A 49 -3.07 -5.55 6.80
N LEU A 50 -3.74 -4.89 5.84
CA LEU A 50 -3.73 -3.44 5.72
C LEU A 50 -4.43 -2.78 6.91
N LEU A 51 -5.60 -3.27 7.30
CA LEU A 51 -6.33 -2.78 8.47
C LEU A 51 -5.52 -2.98 9.76
N ASP A 52 -4.96 -4.17 9.98
CA ASP A 52 -4.10 -4.47 11.12
C ASP A 52 -2.86 -3.58 11.15
N ALA A 53 -2.24 -3.35 9.99
CA ALA A 53 -1.09 -2.47 9.87
C ALA A 53 -1.44 -1.02 10.21
N ILE A 54 -2.60 -0.53 9.79
CA ILE A 54 -3.08 0.81 10.16
C ILE A 54 -3.42 0.86 11.66
N ALA A 55 -4.12 -0.15 12.17
CA ALA A 55 -4.51 -0.26 13.58
C ALA A 55 -3.29 -0.39 14.54
N SER A 56 -2.17 -0.91 14.04
CA SER A 56 -0.92 -0.99 14.79
C SER A 56 -0.32 0.39 15.11
N VAL A 57 -0.71 1.44 14.37
CA VAL A 57 -0.36 2.85 14.66
C VAL A 57 -1.25 3.37 15.79
N ASN A 58 -1.01 2.87 17.01
CA ASN A 58 -1.77 3.21 18.20
C ASN A 58 -0.97 4.09 19.19
N ALA A 59 -1.62 4.49 20.29
CA ALA A 59 -1.00 5.31 21.33
C ALA A 59 0.26 4.65 21.96
N GLN A 60 0.35 3.31 21.98
CA GLN A 60 1.55 2.63 22.47
C GLN A 60 2.72 2.79 21.49
N PHE A 61 2.47 2.66 20.18
CA PHE A 61 3.47 2.91 19.15
C PHE A 61 4.02 4.34 19.25
N VAL A 62 3.14 5.34 19.35
CA VAL A 62 3.54 6.76 19.53
C VAL A 62 4.32 6.97 20.82
N ARG A 63 3.89 6.37 21.94
CA ARG A 63 4.60 6.46 23.22
C ARG A 63 6.00 5.86 23.15
N ARG A 64 6.16 4.72 22.47
CA ARG A 64 7.47 4.08 22.25
C ARG A 64 8.37 4.92 21.35
N LEU A 65 7.79 5.56 20.33
CA LEU A 65 8.49 6.49 19.43
C LEU A 65 9.03 7.70 20.20
N VAL A 66 8.21 8.34 21.04
CA VAL A 66 8.61 9.47 21.89
C VAL A 66 9.64 9.09 22.94
N ARG A 67 9.64 7.83 23.41
CA ARG A 67 10.65 7.29 24.33
C ARG A 67 11.94 6.83 23.65
N PHE A 68 12.12 7.11 22.36
CA PHE A 68 13.27 6.67 21.55
C PHE A 68 13.47 5.14 21.53
N GLN A 69 12.44 4.35 21.83
CA GLN A 69 12.48 2.88 21.79
C GLN A 69 12.21 2.36 20.38
N LEU A 70 12.99 2.86 19.40
CA LEU A 70 12.79 2.59 17.98
C LEU A 70 12.81 1.09 17.66
N SER A 71 13.79 0.35 18.19
CA SER A 71 13.89 -1.10 17.94
C SER A 71 12.65 -1.87 18.39
N ALA A 72 12.05 -1.50 19.52
CA ALA A 72 10.84 -2.13 20.04
C ALA A 72 9.57 -1.67 19.31
N ALA A 73 9.56 -0.44 18.77
CA ALA A 73 8.46 0.07 17.95
C ALA A 73 8.43 -0.61 16.57
N PHE A 74 9.59 -0.72 15.90
CA PHE A 74 9.70 -1.37 14.59
C PHE A 74 9.57 -2.89 14.64
N ALA A 75 9.73 -3.53 15.81
CA ALA A 75 9.51 -4.96 15.97
C ALA A 75 8.02 -5.35 15.95
N GLU A 76 7.16 -4.49 16.48
CA GLU A 76 5.70 -4.73 16.55
C GLU A 76 4.94 -4.10 15.36
N PHE A 77 5.54 -3.10 14.71
CA PHE A 77 4.96 -2.38 13.58
C PHE A 77 5.29 -3.08 12.25
N PRO A 78 4.31 -3.45 11.40
CA PRO A 78 4.53 -4.12 10.10
C PRO A 78 5.06 -3.15 9.02
N TRP A 79 6.17 -2.48 9.31
CA TRP A 79 6.75 -1.43 8.48
C TRP A 79 7.14 -1.92 7.08
N ARG A 80 7.60 -3.17 6.95
CA ARG A 80 8.00 -3.75 5.66
C ARG A 80 6.82 -3.92 4.71
N PHE A 81 5.66 -4.32 5.24
CA PHE A 81 4.43 -4.43 4.46
C PHE A 81 3.99 -3.04 3.98
N LEU A 82 3.91 -2.07 4.89
CA LEU A 82 3.48 -0.70 4.57
C LEU A 82 4.42 -0.01 3.58
N LEU A 83 5.73 -0.19 3.73
CA LEU A 83 6.70 0.35 2.77
C LEU A 83 6.55 -0.30 1.40
N ALA A 84 6.45 -1.63 1.31
CA ALA A 84 6.28 -2.32 0.03
C ALA A 84 4.96 -1.96 -0.65
N LEU A 85 3.86 -1.86 0.11
CA LEU A 85 2.56 -1.48 -0.42
C LEU A 85 2.57 -0.01 -0.89
N GLY A 86 3.04 0.89 -0.03
CA GLY A 86 3.11 2.33 -0.32
C GLY A 86 4.02 2.67 -1.49
N THR A 87 5.15 1.96 -1.63
CA THR A 87 6.02 2.11 -2.81
C THR A 87 5.32 1.63 -4.09
N GLY A 88 4.55 0.54 -4.04
CA GLY A 88 3.73 0.09 -5.16
C GLY A 88 2.67 1.11 -5.56
N ILE A 89 1.95 1.67 -4.59
CA ILE A 89 0.92 2.71 -4.81
C ILE A 89 1.57 3.96 -5.43
N LEU A 90 2.68 4.42 -4.87
CA LEU A 90 3.39 5.61 -5.35
C LEU A 90 3.89 5.41 -6.79
N LEU A 91 4.45 4.23 -7.11
CA LEU A 91 4.84 3.88 -8.48
C LEU A 91 3.65 3.91 -9.43
N ALA A 92 2.48 3.39 -9.03
CA ALA A 92 1.27 3.43 -9.85
C ALA A 92 0.81 4.86 -10.11
N ILE A 93 0.75 5.71 -9.07
CA ILE A 93 0.34 7.11 -9.21
C ILE A 93 1.31 7.87 -10.12
N LEU A 94 2.62 7.73 -9.93
CA LEU A 94 3.62 8.40 -10.78
C LEU A 94 3.53 7.93 -12.24
N THR A 95 3.38 6.62 -12.45
CA THR A 95 3.23 6.05 -13.80
C THR A 95 1.96 6.57 -14.47
N MET A 96 0.85 6.62 -13.73
CA MET A 96 -0.43 7.08 -14.27
C MET A 96 -0.46 8.60 -14.49
N ALA A 97 0.19 9.39 -13.62
CA ALA A 97 0.35 10.84 -13.83
C ALA A 97 1.12 11.12 -15.13
N HIS A 98 2.20 10.36 -15.39
CA HIS A 98 2.93 10.45 -16.64
C HIS A 98 2.06 10.02 -17.83
N PHE A 99 1.33 8.90 -17.72
CA PHE A 99 0.42 8.45 -18.77
C PHE A 99 -0.65 9.50 -19.10
N LEU A 100 -1.27 10.11 -18.08
CA LEU A 100 -2.26 11.16 -18.26
C LEU A 100 -1.64 12.40 -18.93
N SER A 101 -0.43 12.82 -18.54
CA SER A 101 0.24 13.94 -19.21
C SER A 101 0.46 13.69 -20.71
N VAL A 102 0.89 12.47 -21.07
CA VAL A 102 1.08 12.08 -22.49
C VAL A 102 -0.26 12.00 -23.22
N ALA A 103 -1.29 11.46 -22.57
CA ALA A 103 -2.63 11.35 -23.13
C ALA A 103 -3.26 12.73 -23.38
N LEU A 104 -3.06 13.69 -22.48
CA LEU A 104 -3.55 15.07 -22.62
C LEU A 104 -2.83 15.82 -23.76
N GLU A 105 -1.53 15.60 -23.96
CA GLU A 105 -0.78 16.20 -25.06
C GLU A 105 -1.20 15.67 -26.44
N HIS A 106 -1.55 14.38 -26.54
CA HIS A 106 -1.91 13.74 -27.81
C HIS A 106 -3.42 13.76 -28.12
N PHE A 107 -4.30 13.92 -27.12
CA PHE A 107 -5.75 13.94 -27.30
C PHE A 107 -6.41 15.20 -26.68
N PRO A 108 -6.14 16.41 -27.21
CA PRO A 108 -6.64 17.66 -26.64
C PRO A 108 -8.18 17.85 -26.73
N THR A 109 -8.92 17.02 -27.47
CA THR A 109 -10.34 17.28 -27.81
C THR A 109 -11.39 16.56 -26.97
N TYR A 110 -11.02 15.71 -25.99
CA TYR A 110 -11.98 14.96 -25.14
C TYR A 110 -12.07 15.44 -23.68
N VAL A 111 -11.52 16.62 -23.38
CA VAL A 111 -11.33 17.14 -22.00
C VAL A 111 -12.16 18.40 -21.72
N TRP A 112 -13.18 18.69 -22.54
CA TRP A 112 -14.20 19.72 -22.27
C TRP A 112 -15.61 19.15 -22.37
#